data_AF-A0A356KP52-F1
#
_entry.id   AF-A0A356KP52-F1
#
_cell.length_a   1.000
_cell.length_b   1.000
_cell.length_c   1.000
_cell.angle_alpha   90.00
_cell.angle_beta   90.00
_cell.angle_gamma   90.00
#
_symmetry.space_group_name_H-M   'P 1'
#
loop_
_entity.id
_entity.type
_entity.pdbx_description
1 polymer ?
#
loop_
_entity_poly.entity_id
_entity_poly.type
_entity_poly.pdbx_seq_one_letter_code
_entity_poly.pdbx_strand_id
1 'polypeptide(L)'
;MKKLVLALALALVALSPLVAAPLGKKELKELKAKLGAALNSGDWDAAGEHLKAMAKSNDKKVWKLMVKVVEKSPPQHQLELVLADAAKEMTDPGVQKEVRKTAVKSRQSRIRRVLMSSLAAAKDWDSLIKALKDKDEQTAAMAAWALIDNKVEAGVEPMIEQLEKVEKDQSGIWDVLNKGLGQLLGMRLNSAIEYRSRWELVKAQGGLNKVERPKTGSAGGGEVKTMVRVKLFDREIDCSRIVFILDVSGSMKAKDPDQQIYDDGEEGTRTRKGAGESKVGEDPEANLLTRLERAQRQLKKVIKHLPKNFKINIVAYSSHVKLWRSFDGDNPPQLHEL
;
A
#
# COMPACT_ATOMS: atom_id res chain seq x y z
N MET A 1 -31.93 60.50 2.69
CA MET A 1 -30.67 59.72 2.82
C MET A 1 -30.96 58.23 2.77
N LYS A 2 -30.52 57.61 1.67
CA LYS A 2 -29.87 56.28 1.61
C LYS A 2 -30.72 55.08 2.07
N LYS A 3 -31.31 54.31 1.15
CA LYS A 3 -30.68 53.17 0.43
C LYS A 3 -29.98 52.20 1.39
N LEU A 4 -30.30 50.91 1.24
CA LEU A 4 -29.79 49.71 1.93
C LEU A 4 -30.58 49.25 3.17
N VAL A 5 -31.69 48.54 2.94
CA VAL A 5 -32.00 47.29 3.69
C VAL A 5 -32.43 46.19 2.68
N LEU A 6 -31.92 46.29 1.45
CA LEU A 6 -31.95 45.20 0.47
C LEU A 6 -30.60 44.48 0.61
N ALA A 7 -30.63 43.15 0.65
CA ALA A 7 -29.50 42.23 0.74
C ALA A 7 -29.00 41.89 2.16
N LEU A 8 -29.75 41.04 2.87
CA LEU A 8 -29.13 39.99 3.69
C LEU A 8 -29.97 38.70 3.69
N ALA A 9 -30.55 38.33 2.53
CA ALA A 9 -30.79 36.92 2.23
C ALA A 9 -29.46 36.35 1.75
N LEU A 10 -28.53 36.15 2.69
CA LEU A 10 -27.29 35.45 2.43
C LEU A 10 -27.70 34.03 2.09
N ALA A 11 -27.67 33.73 0.79
CA ALA A 11 -27.83 32.41 0.25
C ALA A 11 -26.82 31.48 0.94
N LEU A 12 -27.31 30.70 1.91
CA LEU A 12 -26.74 29.38 2.17
C LEU A 12 -27.07 28.55 0.92
N VAL A 13 -26.29 28.75 -0.14
CA VAL A 13 -26.06 27.71 -1.13
C VAL A 13 -25.36 26.62 -0.33
N ALA A 14 -26.16 25.66 0.15
CA ALA A 14 -25.65 24.37 0.55
C ALA A 14 -24.77 23.91 -0.62
N LEU A 15 -23.46 23.89 -0.42
CA LEU A 15 -22.53 23.07 -1.18
C LEU A 15 -22.85 21.61 -0.83
N SER A 16 -24.04 21.18 -1.24
CA SER A 16 -24.30 19.77 -1.46
C SER A 16 -23.31 19.37 -2.56
N PRO A 17 -22.50 18.32 -2.37
CA PRO A 17 -21.80 17.76 -3.52
C PRO A 17 -22.87 17.50 -4.57
N LEU A 18 -22.69 18.11 -5.75
CA LEU A 18 -23.54 17.90 -6.90
C LEU A 18 -23.41 16.40 -7.23
N VAL A 19 -24.27 15.58 -6.63
CA VAL A 19 -24.38 14.17 -6.97
C VAL A 19 -24.87 14.20 -8.41
N ALA A 20 -23.94 13.98 -9.34
CA ALA A 20 -24.24 13.90 -10.75
C ALA A 20 -25.43 12.95 -10.91
N ALA A 21 -26.45 13.40 -11.64
CA ALA A 21 -27.63 12.58 -11.85
C ALA A 21 -27.19 11.22 -12.43
N PRO A 22 -27.72 10.10 -11.93
CA PRO A 22 -27.33 8.78 -12.40
C PRO A 22 -27.58 8.67 -13.91
N LEU A 23 -26.69 7.96 -14.60
CA LEU A 23 -26.73 7.76 -16.05
C LEU A 23 -28.13 7.39 -16.56
N GLY A 24 -28.54 8.01 -17.67
CA GLY A 24 -29.83 7.73 -18.29
C GLY A 24 -29.89 6.31 -18.88
N LYS A 25 -31.11 5.74 -18.98
CA LYS A 25 -31.32 4.40 -19.56
C LYS A 25 -30.77 4.27 -20.99
N LYS A 26 -30.86 5.34 -21.79
CA LYS A 26 -30.35 5.38 -23.18
C LYS A 26 -28.82 5.30 -23.21
N GLU A 27 -28.15 6.15 -22.43
CA GLU A 27 -26.69 6.17 -22.31
C GLU A 27 -26.16 4.82 -21.81
N LEU A 28 -26.82 4.22 -20.81
CA LEU A 28 -26.44 2.90 -20.32
C LEU A 28 -26.59 1.80 -21.38
N LYS A 29 -27.61 1.89 -22.25
CA LYS A 29 -27.80 0.96 -23.38
C LYS A 29 -26.67 1.11 -24.41
N GLU A 30 -26.29 2.34 -24.73
CA GLU A 30 -25.18 2.63 -25.63
C GLU A 30 -23.83 2.15 -25.07
N LEU A 31 -23.56 2.38 -23.78
CA LEU A 31 -22.36 1.88 -23.11
C LEU A 31 -22.29 0.35 -23.12
N LYS A 32 -23.42 -0.35 -22.91
CA LYS A 32 -23.46 -1.81 -23.03
C LYS A 32 -23.16 -2.32 -24.43
N ALA A 33 -23.63 -1.63 -25.47
CA ALA A 33 -23.33 -1.98 -26.85
C ALA A 33 -21.84 -1.78 -27.16
N LYS A 34 -21.26 -0.66 -26.73
CA LYS A 34 -19.82 -0.37 -26.89
C LYS A 34 -18.94 -1.36 -26.13
N LEU A 35 -19.31 -1.68 -24.89
CA LEU A 35 -18.66 -2.74 -24.11
C LEU A 35 -18.71 -4.08 -24.83
N GLY A 36 -19.88 -4.47 -25.37
CA GLY A 36 -20.00 -5.71 -26.14
C GLY A 36 -19.09 -5.74 -27.37
N ALA A 37 -18.98 -4.63 -28.11
CA ALA A 37 -18.08 -4.51 -29.25
C ALA A 37 -16.60 -4.65 -28.82
N ALA A 38 -16.18 -3.94 -27.77
CA ALA A 38 -14.81 -4.01 -27.24
C ALA A 38 -14.44 -5.43 -26.76
N LEU A 39 -15.36 -6.11 -26.07
CA LEU A 39 -15.14 -7.49 -25.63
C LEU A 39 -15.02 -8.47 -26.81
N ASN A 40 -15.79 -8.26 -27.89
CA ASN A 40 -15.72 -9.09 -29.09
C ASN A 40 -14.42 -8.88 -29.88
N SER A 41 -13.87 -7.67 -29.87
CA SER A 41 -12.59 -7.36 -30.52
C SER A 41 -11.37 -7.66 -29.65
N GLY A 42 -11.56 -8.08 -28.39
CA GLY A 42 -10.48 -8.29 -27.43
C GLY A 42 -9.82 -6.99 -26.96
N ASP A 43 -10.46 -5.85 -27.15
CA ASP A 43 -9.99 -4.53 -26.70
C ASP A 43 -10.35 -4.32 -25.22
N TRP A 44 -9.52 -4.89 -24.36
CA TRP A 44 -9.74 -4.86 -22.90
C TRP A 44 -9.56 -3.46 -22.30
N ASP A 45 -8.75 -2.60 -22.94
CA ASP A 45 -8.53 -1.24 -22.49
C ASP A 45 -9.79 -0.39 -22.73
N ALA A 46 -10.37 -0.47 -23.93
CA ALA A 46 -11.66 0.16 -24.22
C ALA A 46 -12.78 -0.42 -23.34
N ALA A 47 -12.77 -1.74 -23.09
CA ALA A 47 -13.72 -2.35 -22.15
C ALA A 47 -13.60 -1.72 -20.75
N GLY A 48 -12.37 -1.51 -20.25
CA GLY A 48 -12.12 -0.84 -18.97
C GLY A 48 -12.70 0.57 -18.90
N GLU A 49 -12.49 1.38 -19.93
CA GLU A 49 -13.05 2.75 -19.99
C GLU A 49 -14.58 2.75 -20.04
N HIS A 50 -15.18 1.81 -20.77
CA HIS A 50 -16.64 1.66 -20.78
C HIS A 50 -17.17 1.20 -19.42
N LEU A 51 -16.49 0.29 -18.73
CA LEU A 51 -16.86 -0.13 -17.37
C LEU A 51 -16.77 1.03 -16.36
N LYS A 52 -15.71 1.84 -16.41
CA LYS A 52 -15.59 3.07 -15.60
C LYS A 52 -16.75 4.02 -15.86
N ALA A 53 -17.06 4.28 -17.12
CA ALA A 53 -18.20 5.12 -17.47
C ALA A 53 -19.51 4.56 -16.91
N MET A 54 -19.73 3.24 -16.99
CA MET A 54 -20.93 2.58 -16.47
C MET A 54 -21.06 2.67 -14.95
N ALA A 55 -19.97 2.80 -14.19
CA ALA A 55 -20.02 2.94 -12.72
C ALA A 55 -20.89 4.12 -12.27
N LYS A 56 -20.91 5.22 -13.04
CA LYS A 56 -21.77 6.41 -12.82
C LYS A 56 -23.27 6.12 -12.75
N SER A 57 -23.71 4.94 -13.21
CA SER A 57 -25.12 4.53 -13.09
C SER A 57 -25.52 4.21 -11.65
N ASN A 58 -24.54 3.91 -10.78
CA ASN A 58 -24.76 3.49 -9.39
C ASN A 58 -25.78 2.34 -9.25
N ASP A 59 -25.83 1.45 -10.26
CA ASP A 59 -26.82 0.38 -10.34
C ASP A 59 -26.24 -1.00 -9.99
N LYS A 60 -27.00 -1.75 -9.19
CA LYS A 60 -26.62 -3.11 -8.75
C LYS A 60 -26.43 -4.10 -9.89
N LYS A 61 -27.21 -4.03 -10.96
CA LYS A 61 -27.05 -4.93 -12.11
C LYS A 61 -25.80 -4.57 -12.92
N VAL A 62 -25.48 -3.28 -13.00
CA VAL A 62 -24.23 -2.80 -13.59
C VAL A 62 -23.02 -3.30 -12.80
N TRP A 63 -23.00 -3.16 -11.46
CA TRP A 63 -21.92 -3.74 -10.64
C TRP A 63 -21.69 -5.23 -10.93
N LYS A 64 -22.76 -6.03 -10.96
CA LYS A 64 -22.67 -7.47 -11.26
C LYS A 64 -22.14 -7.74 -12.66
N LEU A 65 -22.50 -6.93 -13.65
CA LEU A 65 -21.95 -7.03 -15.00
C LEU A 65 -20.45 -6.71 -14.99
N MET A 66 -20.02 -5.65 -14.31
CA MET A 66 -18.61 -5.27 -14.21
C MET A 66 -17.79 -6.41 -13.61
N VAL A 67 -18.24 -6.98 -12.48
CA VAL A 67 -17.58 -8.13 -11.85
C VAL A 67 -17.47 -9.31 -12.83
N LYS A 68 -18.54 -9.63 -13.56
CA LYS A 68 -18.54 -10.75 -14.53
C LYS A 68 -17.57 -10.52 -15.69
N VAL A 69 -17.42 -9.28 -16.16
CA VAL A 69 -16.46 -8.93 -17.22
C VAL A 69 -15.04 -9.06 -16.70
N VAL A 70 -14.77 -8.48 -15.53
CA VAL A 70 -13.44 -8.53 -14.90
C VAL A 70 -13.04 -9.96 -14.59
N GLU A 71 -13.95 -10.80 -14.09
CA GLU A 71 -13.67 -12.23 -13.85
C GLU A 71 -13.23 -12.97 -15.13
N LYS A 72 -13.66 -12.53 -16.30
CA LYS A 72 -13.26 -13.14 -17.58
C LYS A 72 -12.06 -12.47 -18.23
N SER A 73 -11.62 -11.32 -17.71
CA SER A 73 -10.52 -10.59 -18.32
C SER A 73 -9.19 -11.29 -18.07
N PRO A 74 -8.25 -11.19 -19.02
CA PRO A 74 -6.87 -11.55 -18.76
C PRO A 74 -6.26 -10.67 -17.66
N PRO A 75 -5.39 -11.21 -16.77
CA PRO A 75 -4.79 -10.46 -15.67
C PRO A 75 -3.94 -9.25 -16.10
N GLN A 76 -3.27 -9.33 -17.26
CA GLN A 76 -2.34 -8.28 -17.73
C GLN A 76 -3.00 -6.92 -17.96
N HIS A 77 -4.33 -6.88 -18.16
CA HIS A 77 -5.08 -5.63 -18.35
C HIS A 77 -5.55 -4.99 -17.04
N GLN A 78 -5.31 -5.64 -15.88
CA GLN A 78 -5.58 -5.10 -14.54
C GLN A 78 -6.99 -4.52 -14.33
N LEU A 79 -8.00 -5.08 -15.01
CA LEU A 79 -9.38 -4.57 -14.98
C LEU A 79 -10.02 -4.65 -13.58
N GLU A 80 -9.44 -5.38 -12.64
CA GLU A 80 -9.84 -5.36 -11.24
C GLU A 80 -9.71 -3.97 -10.59
N LEU A 81 -8.78 -3.12 -11.04
CA LEU A 81 -8.64 -1.74 -10.55
C LEU A 81 -9.89 -0.90 -10.84
N VAL A 82 -10.57 -1.18 -11.96
CA VAL A 82 -11.85 -0.54 -12.29
C VAL A 82 -12.93 -0.86 -11.25
N LEU A 83 -12.90 -2.06 -10.66
CA LEU A 83 -13.84 -2.41 -9.59
C LEU A 83 -13.54 -1.64 -8.29
N ALA A 84 -12.27 -1.37 -8.00
CA ALA A 84 -11.88 -0.59 -6.82
C ALA A 84 -12.36 0.87 -6.94
N ASP A 85 -12.20 1.48 -8.11
CA ASP A 85 -12.68 2.84 -8.35
C ASP A 85 -14.21 2.89 -8.34
N ALA A 86 -14.87 1.94 -9.00
CA ALA A 86 -16.32 1.83 -8.99
C ALA A 86 -16.89 1.58 -7.58
N ALA A 87 -16.20 0.80 -6.73
CA ALA A 87 -16.61 0.59 -5.35
C ALA A 87 -16.63 1.88 -4.52
N LYS A 88 -15.77 2.86 -4.86
CA LYS A 88 -15.75 4.18 -4.20
C LYS A 88 -16.84 5.10 -4.76
N GLU A 89 -17.08 5.06 -6.06
CA GLU A 89 -18.04 5.93 -6.75
C GLU A 89 -19.49 5.49 -6.55
N MET A 90 -19.75 4.17 -6.56
CA MET A 90 -21.10 3.60 -6.49
C MET A 90 -21.62 3.50 -5.06
N THR A 91 -22.13 4.59 -4.52
CA THR A 91 -22.54 4.72 -3.11
C THR A 91 -23.90 4.08 -2.75
N ASP A 92 -24.64 3.52 -3.72
CA ASP A 92 -25.94 2.89 -3.46
C ASP A 92 -25.80 1.76 -2.41
N PRO A 93 -26.62 1.71 -1.35
CA PRO A 93 -26.52 0.68 -0.31
C PRO A 93 -26.65 -0.75 -0.85
N GLY A 94 -27.46 -0.95 -1.89
CA GLY A 94 -27.63 -2.22 -2.57
C GLY A 94 -26.39 -2.64 -3.36
N VAL A 95 -25.68 -1.69 -3.97
CA VAL A 95 -24.37 -1.89 -4.61
C VAL A 95 -23.31 -2.17 -3.55
N GLN A 96 -23.19 -1.36 -2.51
CA GLN A 96 -22.20 -1.53 -1.44
C GLN A 96 -22.31 -2.90 -0.73
N LYS A 97 -23.53 -3.41 -0.58
CA LYS A 97 -23.75 -4.79 -0.10
C LYS A 97 -23.17 -5.84 -1.05
N GLU A 98 -23.28 -5.65 -2.37
CA GLU A 98 -22.64 -6.53 -3.35
C GLU A 98 -21.13 -6.32 -3.41
N VAL A 99 -20.60 -5.09 -3.22
CA VAL A 99 -19.15 -4.82 -3.10
C VAL A 99 -18.54 -5.67 -1.99
N ARG A 100 -19.08 -5.57 -0.76
CA ARG A 100 -18.65 -6.39 0.39
C ARG A 100 -18.70 -7.88 0.08
N LYS A 101 -19.78 -8.33 -0.54
CA LYS A 101 -19.95 -9.74 -0.92
C LYS A 101 -18.88 -10.19 -1.92
N THR A 102 -18.60 -9.39 -2.94
CA THR A 102 -17.57 -9.68 -3.95
C THR A 102 -16.18 -9.71 -3.32
N ALA A 103 -15.86 -8.73 -2.47
CA ALA A 103 -14.57 -8.64 -1.79
C ALA A 103 -14.24 -9.89 -0.96
N VAL A 104 -15.25 -10.49 -0.30
CA VAL A 104 -15.06 -11.68 0.54
C VAL A 104 -15.21 -12.99 -0.24
N LYS A 105 -16.08 -13.06 -1.24
CA LYS A 105 -16.49 -14.33 -1.89
C LYS A 105 -15.97 -14.54 -3.31
N SER A 106 -15.34 -13.55 -3.94
CA SER A 106 -14.83 -13.74 -5.30
C SER A 106 -13.82 -14.89 -5.33
N ARG A 107 -13.90 -15.73 -6.35
CA ARG A 107 -12.95 -16.84 -6.53
C ARG A 107 -11.54 -16.34 -6.85
N GLN A 108 -11.44 -15.16 -7.46
CA GLN A 108 -10.17 -14.56 -7.88
C GLN A 108 -9.58 -13.70 -6.77
N SER A 109 -8.37 -14.06 -6.32
CA SER A 109 -7.66 -13.30 -5.29
C SER A 109 -7.41 -11.86 -5.70
N ARG A 110 -7.05 -11.59 -6.97
CA ARG A 110 -6.85 -10.21 -7.48
C ARG A 110 -8.05 -9.29 -7.22
N ILE A 111 -9.28 -9.78 -7.44
CA ILE A 111 -10.51 -9.02 -7.18
C ILE A 111 -10.69 -8.81 -5.67
N ARG A 112 -10.45 -9.85 -4.86
CA ARG A 112 -10.56 -9.73 -3.40
C ARG A 112 -9.57 -8.69 -2.85
N ARG A 113 -8.31 -8.71 -3.28
CA ARG A 113 -7.25 -7.78 -2.84
C ARG A 113 -7.60 -6.31 -3.10
N VAL A 114 -7.95 -5.96 -4.34
CA VAL A 114 -8.25 -4.56 -4.70
C VAL A 114 -9.51 -4.03 -4.01
N LEU A 115 -10.52 -4.89 -3.84
CA LEU A 115 -11.72 -4.51 -3.11
C LEU A 115 -11.47 -4.41 -1.60
N MET A 116 -10.59 -5.24 -1.04
CA MET A 116 -10.22 -5.13 0.38
C MET A 116 -9.54 -3.79 0.68
N SER A 117 -8.68 -3.31 -0.22
CA SER A 117 -8.10 -1.96 -0.14
C SER A 117 -9.17 -0.87 -0.15
N SER A 118 -10.18 -1.01 -1.02
CA SER A 118 -11.30 -0.07 -1.10
C SER A 118 -12.15 -0.07 0.18
N LEU A 119 -12.42 -1.25 0.74
CA LEU A 119 -13.14 -1.41 2.00
C LEU A 119 -12.35 -0.87 3.20
N ALA A 120 -11.02 -1.01 3.20
CA ALA A 120 -10.15 -0.42 4.22
C ALA A 120 -10.24 1.11 4.20
N ALA A 121 -10.17 1.72 3.00
CA ALA A 121 -10.32 3.16 2.84
C ALA A 121 -11.71 3.65 3.28
N ALA A 122 -12.76 2.85 3.03
CA ALA A 122 -14.11 3.11 3.49
C ALA A 122 -14.36 2.80 4.99
N LYS A 123 -13.34 2.32 5.71
CA LYS A 123 -13.42 1.92 7.12
C LYS A 123 -14.44 0.81 7.40
N ASP A 124 -14.64 -0.11 6.45
CA ASP A 124 -15.54 -1.27 6.59
C ASP A 124 -14.84 -2.39 7.38
N TRP A 125 -14.67 -2.16 8.67
CA TRP A 125 -13.88 -3.04 9.55
C TRP A 125 -14.44 -4.45 9.68
N ASP A 126 -15.77 -4.62 9.62
CA ASP A 126 -16.41 -5.93 9.65
C ASP A 126 -15.98 -6.83 8.49
N SER A 127 -15.78 -6.24 7.31
CA SER A 127 -15.32 -6.97 6.14
C SER A 127 -13.84 -7.34 6.25
N LEU A 128 -13.01 -6.45 6.80
CA LEU A 128 -11.59 -6.71 7.04
C LEU A 128 -11.38 -7.79 8.11
N ILE A 129 -12.16 -7.76 9.20
CA ILE A 129 -12.13 -8.81 10.23
C ILE A 129 -12.44 -10.18 9.63
N LYS A 130 -13.42 -10.28 8.73
CA LYS A 130 -13.72 -11.53 8.01
C LYS A 130 -12.56 -11.97 7.11
N ALA A 131 -11.86 -11.02 6.51
CA ALA A 131 -10.74 -11.27 5.60
C ALA A 131 -9.46 -11.77 6.30
N LEU A 132 -9.33 -11.66 7.63
CA LEU A 132 -8.24 -12.29 8.38
C LEU A 132 -8.13 -13.81 8.14
N LYS A 133 -9.25 -14.43 7.79
CA LYS A 133 -9.39 -15.87 7.50
C LYS A 133 -9.38 -16.17 5.99
N ASP A 134 -9.00 -15.21 5.15
CA ASP A 134 -8.94 -15.42 3.69
C ASP A 134 -7.87 -16.46 3.34
N LYS A 135 -8.18 -17.30 2.35
CA LYS A 135 -7.27 -18.33 1.83
C LYS A 135 -6.06 -17.74 1.09
N ASP A 136 -6.18 -16.52 0.60
CA ASP A 136 -5.09 -15.78 -0.01
C ASP A 136 -4.38 -14.96 1.05
N GLU A 137 -3.15 -15.36 1.38
CA GLU A 137 -2.35 -14.76 2.44
C GLU A 137 -2.17 -13.25 2.26
N GLN A 138 -2.00 -12.78 1.02
CA GLN A 138 -1.88 -11.34 0.73
C GLN A 138 -3.15 -10.58 1.09
N THR A 139 -4.33 -11.12 0.76
CA THR A 139 -5.63 -10.52 1.14
C THR A 139 -5.77 -10.45 2.66
N ALA A 140 -5.43 -11.54 3.36
CA ALA A 140 -5.50 -11.60 4.82
C ALA A 140 -4.50 -10.65 5.50
N ALA A 141 -3.28 -10.56 4.97
CA ALA A 141 -2.24 -9.65 5.47
C ALA A 141 -2.62 -8.18 5.27
N MET A 142 -3.18 -7.82 4.11
CA MET A 142 -3.70 -6.47 3.85
C MET A 142 -4.79 -6.08 4.86
N ALA A 143 -5.72 -7.00 5.12
CA ALA A 143 -6.77 -6.76 6.10
C ALA A 143 -6.20 -6.58 7.52
N ALA A 144 -5.25 -7.43 7.93
CA ALA A 144 -4.59 -7.31 9.22
C ALA A 144 -3.88 -5.95 9.36
N TRP A 145 -3.03 -5.56 8.41
CA TRP A 145 -2.33 -4.27 8.46
C TRP A 145 -3.27 -3.08 8.50
N ALA A 146 -4.35 -3.11 7.72
CA ALA A 146 -5.34 -2.04 7.79
C ALA A 146 -6.04 -1.94 9.16
N LEU A 147 -6.32 -3.07 9.82
CA LEU A 147 -6.85 -3.06 11.20
C LEU A 147 -5.80 -2.54 12.20
N ILE A 148 -4.53 -2.89 12.02
CA ILE A 148 -3.40 -2.46 12.87
C ILE A 148 -3.14 -0.96 12.75
N ASP A 149 -2.97 -0.47 11.53
CA ASP A 149 -2.64 0.94 11.25
C ASP A 149 -3.75 1.89 11.69
N ASN A 150 -5.01 1.43 11.58
CA ASN A 150 -6.17 2.20 12.03
C ASN A 150 -6.54 1.94 13.50
N LYS A 151 -5.78 1.11 14.23
CA LYS A 151 -6.01 0.75 15.64
C LYS A 151 -7.45 0.28 15.90
N VAL A 152 -7.95 -0.61 15.04
CA VAL A 152 -9.32 -1.09 15.13
C VAL A 152 -9.44 -2.06 16.29
N GLU A 153 -10.00 -1.59 17.39
CA GLU A 153 -10.14 -2.35 18.64
C GLU A 153 -10.90 -3.66 18.46
N ALA A 154 -12.01 -3.60 17.70
CA ALA A 154 -12.82 -4.78 17.36
C ALA A 154 -12.05 -5.85 16.55
N GLY A 155 -10.90 -5.50 15.96
CA GLY A 155 -10.04 -6.43 15.23
C GLY A 155 -9.07 -7.21 16.11
N VAL A 156 -8.81 -6.78 17.35
CA VAL A 156 -7.75 -7.37 18.21
C VAL A 156 -8.06 -8.83 18.54
N GLU A 157 -9.26 -9.12 19.04
CA GLU A 157 -9.68 -10.49 19.36
C GLU A 157 -9.66 -11.41 18.13
N PRO A 158 -10.26 -11.03 16.98
CA PRO A 158 -10.13 -11.80 15.74
C PRO A 158 -8.70 -12.05 15.27
N MET A 159 -7.79 -11.08 15.46
CA MET A 159 -6.37 -11.26 15.13
C MET A 159 -5.69 -12.24 16.08
N ILE A 160 -6.00 -12.22 17.38
CA ILE A 160 -5.49 -13.19 18.36
C ILE A 160 -6.02 -14.59 18.08
N GLU A 161 -7.32 -14.74 17.78
CA GLU A 161 -7.91 -16.03 17.36
C GLU A 161 -7.22 -16.60 16.12
N GLN A 162 -6.92 -15.73 15.16
CA GLN A 162 -6.26 -16.16 13.93
C GLN A 162 -4.79 -16.50 14.18
N LEU A 163 -4.10 -15.76 15.05
CA LEU A 163 -2.73 -16.05 15.46
C LEU A 163 -2.66 -17.45 16.09
N GLU A 164 -3.57 -17.77 17.03
CA GLU A 164 -3.64 -19.08 17.70
C GLU A 164 -3.72 -20.24 16.70
N LYS A 165 -4.43 -20.06 15.58
CA LYS A 165 -4.57 -21.10 14.54
C LYS A 165 -3.31 -21.32 13.73
N VAL A 166 -2.53 -20.27 13.49
CA VAL A 166 -1.33 -20.30 12.65
C VAL A 166 -0.03 -20.31 13.47
N GLU A 167 -0.13 -20.32 14.80
CA GLU A 167 1.01 -20.24 15.70
C GLU A 167 1.88 -21.50 15.68
N LYS A 168 1.23 -22.67 15.65
CA LYS A 168 1.91 -23.96 15.75
C LYS A 168 2.88 -24.21 14.59
N ASP A 169 2.48 -23.84 13.39
CA ASP A 169 3.23 -24.03 12.14
C ASP A 169 3.87 -22.73 11.62
N GLN A 170 3.62 -21.60 12.31
CA GLN A 170 4.11 -20.27 11.95
C GLN A 170 3.84 -19.92 10.47
N SER A 171 2.69 -20.36 9.95
CA SER A 171 2.35 -20.28 8.54
C SER A 171 1.46 -19.09 8.19
N GLY A 172 1.29 -18.84 6.89
CA GLY A 172 0.42 -17.79 6.38
C GLY A 172 0.74 -16.43 7.00
N ILE A 173 -0.27 -15.78 7.57
CA ILE A 173 -0.13 -14.44 8.15
C ILE A 173 0.43 -14.41 9.58
N TRP A 174 1.06 -15.49 10.08
CA TRP A 174 1.58 -15.57 11.45
C TRP A 174 2.49 -14.39 11.80
N ASP A 175 3.50 -14.09 10.97
CA ASP A 175 4.46 -13.01 11.23
C ASP A 175 3.76 -11.64 11.23
N VAL A 176 2.79 -11.44 10.32
CA VAL A 176 1.99 -10.22 10.25
C VAL A 176 1.18 -10.01 11.54
N LEU A 177 0.50 -11.06 12.00
CA LEU A 177 -0.30 -10.99 13.23
C LEU A 177 0.57 -10.80 14.46
N ASN A 178 1.69 -11.54 14.58
CA ASN A 178 2.59 -11.43 15.71
C ASN A 178 3.21 -10.02 15.79
N LYS A 179 3.73 -9.50 14.67
CA LYS A 179 4.28 -8.13 14.63
C LYS A 179 3.22 -7.08 14.88
N GLY A 180 2.07 -7.24 14.25
CA GLY A 180 0.94 -6.31 14.30
C GLY A 180 0.31 -6.19 15.68
N LEU A 181 0.05 -7.32 16.34
CA LEU A 181 -0.44 -7.35 17.71
C LEU A 181 0.59 -6.75 18.68
N GLY A 182 1.88 -7.02 18.46
CA GLY A 182 2.93 -6.39 19.24
C GLY A 182 2.95 -4.86 19.10
N GLN A 183 2.71 -4.35 17.90
CA GLN A 183 2.57 -2.91 17.64
C GLN A 183 1.33 -2.33 18.30
N LEU A 184 0.18 -3.02 18.26
CA LEU A 184 -1.06 -2.55 18.85
C LEU A 184 -1.05 -2.55 20.38
N LEU A 185 -0.43 -3.56 20.98
CA LEU A 185 -0.47 -3.81 22.42
C LEU A 185 0.79 -3.29 23.16
N GLY A 186 1.71 -2.69 22.40
CA GLY A 186 2.88 -1.97 22.89
C GLY A 186 4.07 -2.86 23.26
N MET A 187 3.96 -4.18 23.07
CA MET A 187 5.04 -5.12 23.32
C MET A 187 4.85 -6.39 22.49
N ARG A 188 5.96 -6.95 21.98
CA ARG A 188 5.94 -8.26 21.32
C ARG A 188 5.89 -9.37 22.36
N LEU A 189 5.04 -10.36 22.09
CA LEU A 189 4.83 -11.54 22.90
C LEU A 189 5.05 -12.78 22.04
N ASN A 190 5.22 -13.93 22.68
CA ASN A 190 5.65 -15.16 22.00
C ASN A 190 4.48 -16.07 21.61
N SER A 191 3.29 -15.84 22.16
CA SER A 191 2.12 -16.70 21.91
C SER A 191 0.80 -15.96 21.87
N ALA A 192 -0.21 -16.56 21.23
CA ALA A 192 -1.56 -16.03 21.22
C ALA A 192 -2.18 -15.93 22.61
N ILE A 193 -1.82 -16.84 23.53
CA ILE A 193 -2.28 -16.84 24.93
C ILE A 193 -1.73 -15.62 25.67
N GLU A 194 -0.44 -15.31 25.49
CA GLU A 194 0.17 -14.10 26.05
C GLU A 194 -0.52 -12.83 25.50
N TYR A 195 -0.77 -12.76 24.18
CA TYR A 195 -1.50 -11.64 23.59
C TYR A 195 -2.93 -11.53 24.11
N ARG A 196 -3.63 -12.64 24.33
CA ARG A 196 -4.98 -12.65 24.93
C ARG A 196 -4.95 -12.06 26.34
N SER A 197 -4.00 -12.51 27.15
CA SER A 197 -3.83 -12.04 28.53
C SER A 197 -3.50 -10.54 28.57
N ARG A 198 -2.63 -10.10 27.66
CA ARG A 198 -2.30 -8.67 27.49
C ARG A 198 -3.51 -7.86 27.04
N TRP A 199 -4.32 -8.39 26.11
CA TRP A 199 -5.50 -7.70 25.62
C TRP A 199 -6.54 -7.47 26.72
N GLU A 200 -6.76 -8.45 27.61
CA GLU A 200 -7.65 -8.27 28.77
C GLU A 200 -7.17 -7.14 29.70
N LEU A 201 -5.86 -7.06 29.95
CA LEU A 201 -5.28 -5.96 30.73
C LEU A 201 -5.47 -4.60 30.04
N VAL A 202 -5.23 -4.54 28.72
CA VAL A 202 -5.40 -3.31 27.95
C VAL A 202 -6.86 -2.88 27.89
N LYS A 203 -7.81 -3.81 27.72
CA LYS A 203 -9.26 -3.54 27.81
C LYS A 203 -9.63 -2.93 29.15
N ALA A 204 -9.18 -3.55 30.25
CA ALA A 204 -9.42 -3.06 31.60
C ALA A 204 -8.83 -1.66 31.85
N GLN A 205 -7.73 -1.32 31.15
CA GLN A 205 -7.08 -0.01 31.22
C GLN A 205 -7.70 1.06 30.31
N GLY A 206 -8.78 0.75 29.57
CA GLY A 206 -9.47 1.70 28.70
C GLY A 206 -9.16 1.55 27.20
N GLY A 207 -8.72 0.36 26.78
CA GLY A 207 -8.56 -0.01 25.37
C GLY A 207 -7.27 0.50 24.72
N LEU A 208 -7.19 0.39 23.40
CA LEU A 208 -5.97 0.71 22.62
C LEU A 208 -5.50 2.17 22.75
N ASN A 209 -6.38 3.07 23.19
CA ASN A 209 -6.08 4.48 23.38
C ASN A 209 -5.10 4.75 24.53
N LYS A 210 -4.94 3.80 25.45
CA LYS A 210 -4.09 3.93 26.64
C LYS A 210 -2.78 3.16 26.53
N VAL A 211 -2.58 2.43 25.43
CA VAL A 211 -1.31 1.76 25.15
C VAL A 211 -0.29 2.82 24.76
N GLU A 212 0.68 3.04 25.64
CA GLU A 212 1.84 3.86 25.30
C GLU A 212 2.60 3.21 24.14
N ARG A 213 2.88 4.01 23.10
CA ARG A 213 3.72 3.52 22.00
C ARG A 213 5.07 3.14 22.58
N PRO A 214 5.69 2.03 22.11
CA PRO A 214 7.13 1.92 22.23
C PRO A 214 7.70 3.18 21.58
N LYS A 215 8.37 4.02 22.38
CA LYS A 215 9.10 5.16 21.83
C LYS A 215 10.09 4.57 20.83
N THR A 216 10.01 5.00 19.58
CA THR A 216 11.09 4.80 18.60
C THR A 216 12.32 5.48 19.17
N GLY A 217 13.11 4.72 19.93
CA GLY A 217 14.23 5.22 20.72
C GLY A 217 14.04 5.04 22.23
N SER A 218 14.07 3.81 22.73
CA SER A 218 14.85 3.49 23.93
C SER A 218 14.97 1.99 24.06
N ALA A 219 16.21 1.51 24.04
CA ALA A 219 16.56 0.18 24.51
C ALA A 219 16.15 0.06 25.98
N GLY A 220 15.42 -1.00 26.31
CA GLY A 220 14.99 -1.29 27.68
C GLY A 220 14.40 -2.68 27.77
N GLY A 221 15.24 -3.66 28.12
CA GLY A 221 14.85 -4.92 28.74
C GLY A 221 14.56 -6.08 27.78
N GLY A 222 15.53 -6.99 27.69
CA GLY A 222 15.40 -8.29 27.01
C GLY A 222 16.37 -8.40 25.85
N GLU A 223 17.43 -9.19 26.06
CA GLU A 223 18.47 -9.50 25.08
C GLU A 223 17.87 -10.33 23.93
N VAL A 224 17.12 -9.67 23.05
CA VAL A 224 16.72 -10.20 21.74
C VAL A 224 17.75 -9.70 20.77
N LYS A 225 18.52 -10.62 20.19
CA LYS A 225 19.52 -10.41 19.13
C LYS A 225 19.02 -9.31 18.17
N THR A 226 19.51 -8.08 18.38
CA THR A 226 18.94 -6.89 17.75
C THR A 226 19.13 -7.06 16.24
N MET A 227 18.04 -7.27 15.52
CA MET A 227 18.06 -7.19 14.06
C MET A 227 18.58 -5.78 13.75
N VAL A 228 19.72 -5.72 13.07
CA VAL A 228 20.39 -4.44 12.79
C VAL A 228 19.43 -3.59 11.97
N ARG A 229 18.97 -2.47 12.55
CA ARG A 229 18.15 -1.49 11.83
C ARG A 229 19.04 -0.77 10.83
N VAL A 230 18.67 -0.84 9.55
CA VAL A 230 19.36 -0.11 8.50
C VAL A 230 18.42 0.96 7.97
N LYS A 231 18.94 2.19 7.87
CA LYS A 231 18.25 3.31 7.24
C LYS A 231 18.50 3.27 5.73
N LEU A 232 17.43 3.13 4.94
CA LEU A 232 17.42 3.11 3.49
C LEU A 232 16.56 4.27 2.99
N PHE A 233 17.16 5.28 2.34
CA PHE A 233 16.44 6.45 1.78
C PHE A 233 15.48 7.09 2.80
N ASP A 234 15.99 7.40 3.99
CA ASP A 234 15.23 7.94 5.13
C ASP A 234 14.13 7.04 5.71
N ARG A 235 14.12 5.76 5.35
CA ARG A 235 13.22 4.76 5.91
C ARG A 235 14.00 3.70 6.68
N GLU A 236 13.55 3.41 7.90
CA GLU A 236 14.08 2.27 8.66
C GLU A 236 13.51 0.97 8.08
N ILE A 237 14.38 0.00 7.79
CA ILE A 237 13.98 -1.33 7.32
C ILE A 237 14.51 -2.39 8.28
N ASP A 238 13.65 -3.35 8.64
CA ASP A 238 13.90 -4.46 9.56
C ASP A 238 14.00 -5.82 8.83
N CYS A 239 14.61 -5.85 7.64
CA CYS A 239 14.77 -7.08 6.86
C CYS A 239 16.24 -7.39 6.56
N SER A 240 16.64 -8.66 6.66
CA SER A 240 17.99 -9.14 6.34
C SER A 240 18.14 -9.63 4.89
N ARG A 241 17.05 -9.62 4.11
CA ARG A 241 17.00 -9.99 2.70
C ARG A 241 16.38 -8.86 1.90
N ILE A 242 17.17 -8.20 1.07
CA ILE A 242 16.76 -6.99 0.34
C ILE A 242 16.87 -7.26 -1.16
N VAL A 243 15.82 -6.93 -1.91
CA VAL A 243 15.86 -6.90 -3.39
C VAL A 243 15.74 -5.44 -3.84
N PHE A 244 16.76 -4.95 -4.51
CA PHE A 244 16.74 -3.65 -5.18
C PHE A 244 16.27 -3.84 -6.62
N ILE A 245 15.22 -3.12 -7.02
CA ILE A 245 14.76 -3.08 -8.41
C ILE A 245 15.19 -1.74 -8.99
N LEU A 246 16.06 -1.78 -10.01
CA LEU A 246 16.65 -0.60 -10.63
C LEU A 246 16.16 -0.44 -12.06
N ASP A 247 15.55 0.70 -12.34
CA ASP A 247 15.30 1.14 -13.71
C ASP A 247 16.63 1.54 -14.38
N VAL A 248 16.93 0.95 -15.53
CA VAL A 248 18.06 1.37 -16.40
C VAL A 248 17.59 1.73 -17.81
N SER A 249 16.29 2.03 -17.96
CA SER A 249 15.67 2.43 -19.23
C SER A 249 16.16 3.80 -19.71
N GLY A 250 15.81 4.17 -20.94
CA GLY A 250 16.29 5.39 -21.58
C GLY A 250 16.01 6.69 -20.79
N SER A 251 14.93 6.71 -20.00
CA SER A 251 14.57 7.86 -19.14
C SER A 251 15.60 8.13 -18.03
N MET A 252 16.37 7.09 -17.64
CA MET A 252 17.41 7.17 -16.61
C MET A 252 18.73 7.72 -17.14
N LYS A 253 18.89 7.82 -18.47
CA LYS A 253 20.02 8.49 -19.13
C LYS A 253 19.87 10.01 -19.18
N ALA A 254 18.68 10.53 -18.86
CA ALA A 254 18.47 11.97 -18.76
C ALA A 254 19.24 12.56 -17.57
N LYS A 255 19.71 13.80 -17.73
CA LYS A 255 20.25 14.62 -16.64
C LYS A 255 19.10 15.07 -15.74
N ASP A 256 19.33 15.12 -14.44
CA ASP A 256 18.28 15.56 -13.50
C ASP A 256 18.02 17.07 -13.66
N PRO A 257 16.75 17.52 -13.77
CA PRO A 257 16.44 18.93 -13.98
C PRO A 257 16.60 19.80 -12.73
N ASP A 258 16.66 19.22 -11.53
CA ASP A 258 16.80 19.95 -10.26
C ASP A 258 17.98 19.41 -9.45
N GLN A 259 19.09 20.16 -9.44
CA GLN A 259 20.07 20.05 -8.36
C GLN A 259 19.72 21.09 -7.29
N GLN A 260 18.67 20.84 -6.52
CA GLN A 260 18.63 21.42 -5.18
C GLN A 260 19.81 20.80 -4.42
N ILE A 261 20.73 21.67 -3.99
CA ILE A 261 21.87 21.33 -3.15
C ILE A 261 21.30 20.62 -1.91
N TYR A 262 21.41 19.30 -1.89
CA TYR A 262 21.27 18.54 -0.65
C TYR A 262 22.58 18.75 0.10
N ASP A 263 22.53 19.62 1.10
CA ASP A 263 23.57 19.80 2.10
C ASP A 263 23.75 18.45 2.83
N ASP A 264 24.72 17.65 2.38
CA ASP A 264 25.16 16.40 3.01
C ASP A 264 25.83 16.79 4.34
N GLY A 265 25.01 17.06 5.37
CA GLY A 265 25.47 17.33 6.72
C GLY A 265 26.11 16.09 7.35
N GLU A 266 27.42 15.95 7.18
CA GLU A 266 28.23 15.04 8.00
C GLU A 266 28.21 15.52 9.46
N GLU A 267 27.63 14.71 10.35
CA GLU A 267 27.81 14.82 11.79
C GLU A 267 29.28 14.57 12.14
N GLY A 268 30.04 15.66 12.28
CA GLY A 268 31.40 15.65 12.81
C GLY A 268 31.71 16.94 13.57
N THR A 269 31.67 16.87 14.90
CA THR A 269 32.34 17.80 15.85
C THR A 269 32.19 19.31 15.60
N ARG A 270 31.20 19.93 16.27
CA ARG A 270 31.13 21.39 16.43
C ARG A 270 32.27 21.89 17.33
N THR A 271 33.29 22.47 16.72
CA THR A 271 34.20 23.42 17.38
C THR A 271 33.83 24.82 16.92
N ARG A 272 33.47 25.70 17.88
CA ARG A 272 33.20 27.13 17.64
C ARG A 272 34.47 27.88 17.18
N LYS A 273 34.38 28.57 16.04
CA LYS A 273 35.03 29.86 15.69
C LYS A 273 34.49 30.21 14.30
N GLY A 274 33.81 31.33 14.08
CA GLY A 274 34.37 32.68 14.07
C GLY A 274 34.21 33.22 12.65
N ALA A 275 33.79 34.47 12.52
CA ALA A 275 33.39 35.14 11.28
C ALA A 275 34.45 35.09 10.14
N GLY A 276 33.99 35.12 8.89
CA GLY A 276 34.81 35.52 7.74
C GLY A 276 34.67 34.64 6.50
N GLU A 277 33.99 35.21 5.49
CA GLU A 277 34.26 35.09 4.06
C GLU A 277 34.14 33.74 3.32
N SER A 278 33.30 33.81 2.29
CA SER A 278 33.06 32.90 1.18
C SER A 278 34.31 32.20 0.64
N LYS A 279 34.28 30.86 0.61
CA LYS A 279 34.83 30.07 -0.50
C LYS A 279 33.84 28.98 -0.88
N VAL A 280 33.19 29.22 -2.01
CA VAL A 280 32.44 28.23 -2.78
C VAL A 280 33.42 27.14 -3.20
N GLY A 281 33.33 25.98 -2.53
CA GLY A 281 33.90 24.74 -3.03
C GLY A 281 32.90 24.11 -3.98
N GLU A 282 32.84 24.62 -5.21
CA GLU A 282 32.19 23.91 -6.31
C GLU A 282 32.97 22.63 -6.58
N ASP A 283 32.41 21.47 -6.23
CA ASP A 283 32.88 20.19 -6.73
C ASP A 283 32.45 20.06 -8.21
N PRO A 284 33.37 20.14 -9.20
CA PRO A 284 33.01 20.21 -10.61
C PRO A 284 32.35 18.92 -11.12
N GLU A 285 32.45 17.81 -10.37
CA GLU A 285 31.83 16.53 -10.72
C GLU A 285 30.35 16.42 -10.33
N ALA A 286 29.82 17.34 -9.52
CA ALA A 286 28.42 17.29 -9.11
C ALA A 286 27.45 17.60 -10.27
N ASN A 287 27.86 18.43 -11.24
CA ASN A 287 26.97 19.05 -12.22
C ASN A 287 26.65 18.23 -13.49
N LEU A 288 27.06 16.96 -13.58
CA LEU A 288 26.90 16.18 -14.84
C LEU A 288 26.30 14.78 -14.69
N LEU A 289 25.87 14.38 -13.49
CA LEU A 289 25.38 13.02 -13.25
C LEU A 289 23.99 12.81 -13.87
N THR A 290 23.89 11.73 -14.65
CA THR A 290 22.60 11.17 -15.08
C THR A 290 21.80 10.67 -13.87
N ARG A 291 20.47 10.56 -14.01
CA ARG A 291 19.60 9.95 -12.99
C ARG A 291 20.08 8.56 -12.57
N LEU A 292 20.60 7.78 -13.54
CA LEU A 292 21.20 6.47 -13.28
C LEU A 292 22.43 6.55 -12.38
N GLU A 293 23.36 7.47 -12.64
CA GLU A 293 24.57 7.62 -11.82
C GLU A 293 24.25 8.09 -10.41
N ARG A 294 23.25 8.97 -10.24
CA ARG A 294 22.73 9.34 -8.92
C ARG A 294 22.17 8.13 -8.18
N ALA A 295 21.33 7.33 -8.84
CA ALA A 295 20.76 6.11 -8.26
C ALA A 295 21.86 5.11 -7.87
N GLN A 296 22.87 4.92 -8.72
CA GLN A 296 24.03 4.07 -8.43
C GLN A 296 24.84 4.59 -7.24
N ARG A 297 25.06 5.90 -7.11
CA ARG A 297 25.80 6.50 -6.00
C ARG A 297 25.06 6.29 -4.68
N GLN A 298 23.75 6.53 -4.65
CA GLN A 298 22.92 6.29 -3.47
C GLN A 298 22.87 4.81 -3.09
N LEU A 299 22.75 3.92 -4.09
CA LEU A 299 22.77 2.49 -3.84
C LEU A 299 24.13 2.01 -3.29
N LYS A 300 25.25 2.53 -3.81
CA LYS A 300 26.59 2.24 -3.26
C LYS A 300 26.71 2.72 -1.82
N LYS A 301 26.21 3.92 -1.50
CA LYS A 301 26.16 4.43 -0.10
C LYS A 301 25.36 3.46 0.78
N VAL A 302 24.17 3.07 0.35
CA VAL A 302 23.32 2.10 1.05
C VAL A 302 24.05 0.78 1.30
N ILE A 303 24.61 0.16 0.26
CA ILE A 303 25.24 -1.16 0.36
C ILE A 303 26.46 -1.13 1.28
N LYS A 304 27.26 -0.05 1.24
CA LYS A 304 28.41 0.12 2.14
C LYS A 304 28.04 0.13 3.63
N HIS A 305 26.84 0.62 3.95
CA HIS A 305 26.35 0.70 5.33
C HIS A 305 25.47 -0.51 5.73
N LEU A 306 25.28 -1.49 4.82
CA LEU A 306 24.58 -2.71 5.15
C LEU A 306 25.46 -3.65 5.99
N PRO A 307 24.91 -4.29 7.04
CA PRO A 307 25.63 -5.29 7.82
C PRO A 307 26.06 -6.49 6.97
N LYS A 308 27.23 -7.07 7.28
CA LYS A 308 27.83 -8.17 6.50
C LYS A 308 26.95 -9.43 6.40
N ASN A 309 26.00 -9.61 7.30
CA ASN A 309 25.08 -10.76 7.33
C ASN A 309 23.83 -10.56 6.47
N PHE A 310 23.66 -9.41 5.81
CA PHE A 310 22.52 -9.15 4.94
C PHE A 310 22.72 -9.81 3.57
N LYS A 311 21.64 -10.40 3.04
CA LYS A 311 21.61 -10.93 1.67
C LYS A 311 20.94 -9.90 0.78
N ILE A 312 21.64 -9.48 -0.26
CA ILE A 312 21.12 -8.52 -1.24
C ILE A 312 20.99 -9.17 -2.60
N ASN A 313 19.95 -8.78 -3.35
CA ASN A 313 19.85 -9.00 -4.78
C ASN A 313 19.56 -7.68 -5.48
N ILE A 314 20.05 -7.51 -6.71
CA ILE A 314 19.81 -6.33 -7.52
C ILE A 314 19.27 -6.80 -8.86
N VAL A 315 18.06 -6.37 -9.18
CA VAL A 315 17.37 -6.62 -10.44
C VAL A 315 17.40 -5.33 -11.22
N ALA A 316 18.22 -5.28 -12.26
CA ALA A 316 18.20 -4.18 -13.22
C ALA A 316 17.22 -4.52 -14.35
N TYR A 317 16.30 -3.61 -14.65
CA TYR A 317 15.35 -3.78 -15.73
C TYR A 317 15.48 -2.66 -16.78
N SER A 318 15.47 -3.08 -18.04
CA SER A 318 15.31 -2.24 -19.22
C SER A 318 14.17 -2.82 -20.06
N SER A 319 14.21 -2.72 -21.39
CA SER A 319 13.41 -3.59 -22.25
C SER A 319 13.68 -5.10 -22.05
N HIS A 320 14.75 -5.47 -21.34
CA HIS A 320 15.07 -6.83 -20.92
C HIS A 320 15.56 -6.85 -19.46
N VAL A 321 15.25 -7.92 -18.72
CA VAL A 321 15.71 -8.16 -17.34
C VAL A 321 17.00 -8.97 -17.36
N LYS A 322 18.05 -8.49 -16.67
CA LYS A 322 19.32 -9.22 -16.55
C LYS A 322 19.67 -9.44 -15.08
N LEU A 323 19.79 -10.70 -14.68
CA LEU A 323 20.29 -11.10 -13.36
C LEU A 323 21.79 -10.79 -13.25
N TRP A 324 22.21 -10.17 -12.14
CA TRP A 324 23.59 -9.73 -11.96
C TRP A 324 24.54 -10.85 -11.49
N ARG A 325 24.02 -11.96 -10.96
CA ARG A 325 24.80 -13.15 -10.57
C ARG A 325 24.13 -14.42 -11.10
N SER A 326 24.82 -15.19 -11.93
CA SER A 326 24.48 -16.59 -12.19
C SER A 326 24.99 -17.43 -11.02
N PHE A 327 24.16 -18.36 -10.53
CA PHE A 327 24.54 -19.30 -9.49
C PHE A 327 25.39 -20.43 -10.08
N ASP A 328 26.52 -20.74 -9.43
CA ASP A 328 27.21 -22.01 -9.61
C ASP A 328 26.50 -23.06 -8.74
N GLY A 329 25.57 -23.83 -9.33
CA GLY A 329 24.84 -24.92 -8.67
C GLY A 329 23.57 -25.34 -9.40
N ASP A 330 23.39 -26.66 -9.59
CA ASP A 330 22.51 -27.34 -10.56
C ASP A 330 20.97 -27.20 -10.40
N ASN A 331 20.43 -26.05 -9.97
CA ASN A 331 19.02 -25.77 -10.21
C ASN A 331 18.77 -24.27 -10.45
N PRO A 332 18.22 -23.88 -11.63
CA PRO A 332 17.89 -22.49 -11.90
C PRO A 332 16.73 -22.02 -11.00
N PRO A 333 16.71 -20.74 -10.58
CA PRO A 333 15.49 -20.17 -10.02
C PRO A 333 14.40 -20.27 -11.08
N GLN A 334 13.28 -20.91 -10.74
CA GLN A 334 12.11 -20.95 -11.60
C GLN A 334 11.66 -19.51 -11.85
N LEU A 335 11.90 -19.03 -13.07
CA LEU A 335 11.13 -17.93 -13.61
C LEU A 335 9.70 -18.44 -13.69
N HIS A 336 8.87 -18.06 -12.73
CA HIS A 336 7.45 -18.12 -12.96
C HIS A 336 7.17 -17.15 -14.11
N GLU A 337 6.76 -17.70 -15.25
CA GLU A 337 6.17 -16.91 -16.33
C GLU A 337 5.02 -16.10 -15.71
N LEU A 338 5.10 -14.78 -15.86
CA LEU A 338 4.11 -13.82 -15.36
C LEU A 338 2.82 -13.91 -16.16
#